data_AF-A0A3V9IRL7-F1
#
_entry.id   AF-A0A3V9IRL7-F1
#
_cell.length_a   1.000
_cell.length_b   1.000
_cell.length_c   1.000
_cell.angle_alpha   90.00
_cell.angle_beta   90.00
_cell.angle_gamma   90.00
#
_symmetry.space_group_name_H-M   'P 1'
#
loop_
_entity.id
_entity.type
_entity.pdbx_description
1 polymer ?
#
loop_
_entity_poly.entity_id
_entity_poly.type
_entity_poly.pdbx_seq_one_letter_code
_entity_poly.pdbx_strand_id
1 'polypeptide(L)' 'MKVFFAYMFIIAGGILVMYGATMKTTSGFSETLNIGLLFNQFEFIVVGALLFIGGYIVSSTCKLSKE' A
#
# COMPACT_ATOMS: atom_id res chain seq x y z
N MET A 1 5.13 20.54 7.90
CA MET A 1 5.31 19.88 6.59
C MET A 1 5.62 18.38 6.69
N LYS A 2 6.66 17.92 7.40
CA LYS A 2 7.07 16.49 7.42
C LYS A 2 5.96 15.51 7.88
N VAL A 3 5.22 15.88 8.94
CA VAL A 3 4.10 15.07 9.48
C VAL A 3 2.92 14.96 8.51
N PHE A 4 2.61 16.04 7.79
CA PHE A 4 1.54 16.04 6.78
C PHE A 4 1.85 15.06 5.64
N PHE A 5 3.10 15.05 5.17
CA PHE A 5 3.55 14.11 4.13
C PHE A 5 3.52 12.66 4.62
N ALA A 6 3.87 12.42 5.89
CA ALA A 6 3.77 11.11 6.51
C ALA A 6 2.32 10.60 6.54
N TYR A 7 1.35 11.44 6.88
CA TYR A 7 -0.07 11.08 6.83
C TYR A 7 -0.56 10.81 5.41
N MET A 8 -0.09 11.57 4.41
CA MET A 8 -0.40 11.31 3.01
C MET A 8 0.09 9.92 2.57
N PHE A 9 1.27 9.50 3.01
CA PHE A 9 1.76 8.14 2.74
C PHE A 9 0.98 7.04 3.44
N ILE A 10 0.53 7.28 4.69
CA ILE A 10 -0.34 6.33 5.40
C ILE A 10 -1.65 6.15 4.62
N ILE A 11 -2.29 7.24 4.20
CA ILE A 11 -3.56 7.19 3.47
C ILE A 11 -3.37 6.51 2.10
N ALA A 12 -2.38 6.95 1.32
CA ALA A 12 -2.10 6.37 0.01
C ALA A 12 -1.73 4.89 0.11
N GLY A 13 -0.91 4.51 1.09
CA GLY A 13 -0.55 3.14 1.36
C GLY A 13 -1.76 2.27 1.69
N GLY A 14 -2.64 2.75 2.57
CA GLY A 14 -3.89 2.05 2.92
C GLY A 14 -4.82 1.84 1.72
N ILE A 15 -4.95 2.84 0.85
CA ILE A 15 -5.75 2.74 -0.38
C ILE A 15 -5.18 1.67 -1.32
N LEU A 16 -3.86 1.65 -1.52
CA LEU A 16 -3.20 0.66 -2.39
C LEU A 16 -3.33 -0.77 -1.86
N VAL A 17 -3.22 -0.98 -0.54
CA VAL A 17 -3.46 -2.28 0.08
C VAL A 17 -4.91 -2.73 -0.11
N MET A 18 -5.88 -1.85 0.14
CA MET A 18 -7.31 -2.12 -0.07
C MET A 18 -7.59 -2.45 -1.54
N TYR A 19 -6.99 -1.70 -2.46
CA TYR A 19 -7.15 -1.91 -3.90
C TYR A 19 -6.62 -3.29 -4.31
N GLY A 20 -5.38 -3.63 -3.94
CA GLY A 20 -4.82 -4.96 -4.20
C GLY A 20 -5.65 -6.08 -3.56
N ALA A 21 -6.08 -5.92 -2.31
CA ALA A 21 -6.91 -6.91 -1.62
C ALA A 21 -8.28 -7.14 -2.29
N THR A 22 -8.83 -6.15 -2.98
CA THR A 22 -10.13 -6.22 -3.66
C THR A 22 -10.04 -6.59 -5.13
N MET A 23 -8.84 -6.69 -5.71
CA MET A 23 -8.67 -7.21 -7.07
C MET A 23 -9.16 -8.65 -7.16
N LYS A 24 -10.19 -8.89 -7.97
CA LYS A 24 -10.71 -10.23 -8.24
C LYS A 24 -9.93 -10.88 -9.37
N THR A 25 -9.25 -11.98 -9.08
CA THR A 25 -8.74 -12.91 -10.08
C THR A 25 -9.92 -13.73 -10.61
N THR A 26 -10.43 -13.37 -11.79
CA THR A 26 -11.58 -14.07 -12.38
C THR A 26 -11.07 -15.36 -13.04
N SER A 27 -11.58 -16.51 -12.59
CA SER A 27 -11.24 -17.85 -13.08
C SER A 27 -11.61 -18.14 -14.55
N GLY A 28 -12.18 -17.15 -15.25
CA GLY A 28 -12.51 -17.21 -16.68
C GLY A 28 -11.42 -16.65 -17.60
N PHE A 29 -10.33 -16.10 -17.06
CA PHE A 29 -9.20 -15.62 -17.86
C PHE A 29 -8.18 -16.74 -18.13
N SER A 30 -7.47 -16.66 -19.27
CA SER A 30 -6.33 -17.53 -19.59
C SER A 30 -5.32 -17.56 -18.43
N GLU A 31 -4.71 -18.71 -18.15
CA GLU A 31 -3.81 -18.90 -16.99
C GLU A 31 -2.69 -17.86 -16.93
N THR A 32 -2.13 -17.46 -18.07
CA THR A 32 -1.10 -16.40 -18.16
C THR A 32 -1.61 -15.04 -17.70
N LEU A 33 -2.85 -14.69 -18.06
CA LEU A 33 -3.48 -13.43 -17.65
C LEU A 33 -3.83 -13.47 -16.15
N ASN A 34 -4.23 -14.63 -15.63
CA ASN A 34 -4.54 -14.81 -14.22
C ASN A 34 -3.29 -14.71 -13.33
N ILE A 35 -2.15 -15.26 -13.79
CA ILE A 35 -0.83 -15.10 -13.14
C ILE A 35 -0.39 -13.63 -13.16
N GLY A 36 -0.54 -12.93 -14.29
CA GLY A 36 -0.23 -11.50 -14.39
C GLY A 36 -1.06 -10.64 -13.42
N LEU A 37 -2.35 -10.96 -13.27
CA LEU A 37 -3.24 -10.30 -12.31
C LEU A 37 -2.84 -10.58 -10.85
N LEU A 38 -2.40 -11.80 -10.53
CA LEU A 38 -1.88 -12.14 -9.20
C LEU A 38 -0.59 -11.37 -8.86
N PHE A 39 0.33 -11.24 -9.80
CA PHE A 39 1.55 -10.42 -9.61
C PHE A 39 1.21 -8.94 -9.41
N ASN A 40 0.29 -8.41 -10.21
CA ASN A 40 -0.16 -7.03 -10.08
C ASN A 40 -0.86 -6.78 -8.73
N GLN A 41 -1.72 -7.72 -8.29
CA GLN A 41 -2.35 -7.71 -6.98
C GLN A 41 -1.31 -7.67 -5.86
N PHE A 42 -0.29 -8.54 -5.95
CA PHE A 42 0.80 -8.59 -4.98
C PHE A 42 1.60 -7.28 -4.95
N GLU A 43 1.90 -6.69 -6.11
CA GLU A 43 2.62 -5.42 -6.22
C GLU A 43 1.87 -4.29 -5.51
N PHE A 44 0.56 -4.15 -5.73
CA PHE A 44 -0.26 -3.14 -5.04
C PHE A 44 -0.25 -3.31 -3.52
N ILE A 45 -0.31 -4.55 -3.04
CA ILE A 45 -0.26 -4.84 -1.59
C ILE A 45 1.11 -4.49 -1.02
N VAL A 46 2.20 -4.86 -1.69
CA VAL A 46 3.58 -4.60 -1.22
C VAL A 46 3.87 -3.10 -1.21
N VAL A 47 3.61 -2.41 -2.32
CA VAL A 47 3.83 -0.96 -2.42
C VAL A 47 2.96 -0.22 -1.41
N GLY A 48 1.70 -0.62 -1.27
CA GLY A 48 0.79 -0.03 -0.29
C GLY A 48 1.28 -0.21 1.14
N ALA A 49 1.74 -1.41 1.51
CA ALA A 49 2.25 -1.70 2.85
C ALA A 49 3.52 -0.89 3.15
N LEU A 50 4.43 -0.74 2.19
CA LEU A 50 5.66 0.06 2.36
C LEU A 50 5.35 1.53 2.61
N LEU A 51 4.42 2.12 1.86
CA LEU A 51 4.00 3.50 2.07
C LEU A 51 3.29 3.67 3.43
N PHE A 52 2.44 2.72 3.80
CA PHE A 52 1.73 2.76 5.08
C PHE A 52 2.68 2.72 6.27
N ILE A 53 3.57 1.72 6.29
CA ILE A 53 4.54 1.52 7.38
C ILE A 53 5.56 2.67 7.41
N GLY A 54 6.09 3.07 6.25
CA GLY A 54 7.03 4.17 6.14
C GLY A 54 6.43 5.49 6.66
N GLY A 55 5.21 5.81 6.26
CA GLY A 55 4.47 6.96 6.77
C GLY A 55 4.24 6.87 8.29
N TYR A 56 3.88 5.70 8.81
CA TYR A 56 3.67 5.49 10.25
C TYR A 56 4.95 5.70 11.06
N ILE A 57 6.09 5.17 10.61
CA ILE A 57 7.40 5.34 11.26
C ILE A 57 7.76 6.83 11.28
N VAL A 58 7.70 7.52 10.13
CA VAL A 58 8.05 8.94 10.04
C VAL A 58 7.14 9.79 10.94
N SER A 59 5.84 9.50 10.97
CA SER A 59 4.90 10.18 11.86
C SER A 59 5.27 9.96 13.34
N SER A 60 5.59 8.73 13.73
CA SER A 60 5.93 8.37 15.11
C SER A 60 7.24 9.03 15.56
N THR A 61 8.27 8.98 14.73
CA THR A 61 9.57 9.65 15.00
C THR A 61 9.41 11.17 15.08
N CYS A 62 8.57 11.78 14.23
CA CYS A 62 8.28 13.20 14.30
C CYS A 62 7.48 13.62 15.53
N LYS A 63 6.67 12.72 16.11
CA LYS A 63 5.97 12.97 17.37
C LYS A 63 6.95 12.91 18.55
N LEU A 64 7.78 11.86 18.60
CA LEU A 64 8.79 11.68 19.66
C LEU A 64 9.81 12.83 19.70
N SER A 65 10.19 13.38 18.54
CA SER A 65 11.13 14.51 18.47
C SER A 65 10.55 15.86 18.93
N LYS A 66 9.24 15.93 19.23
CA LYS A 66 8.57 17.15 19.69
C LYS A 66 8.25 17.15 21.18
N GLU A 67 8.45 16.02 21.86
CA GLU A 67 8.53 15.92 23.31
C GLU A 67 9.96 16.24 23.78
#